data_AF-A0A0D8I4G6-F1
#
_entry.id   AF-A0A0D8I4G6-F1
#
_cell.length_a   1.000
_cell.length_b   1.000
_cell.length_c   1.000
_cell.angle_alpha   90.00
_cell.angle_beta   90.00
_cell.angle_gamma   90.00
#
_symmetry.space_group_name_H-M   'P 1'
#
loop_
_entity.id
_entity.type
_entity.pdbx_description
1 polymer ?
#
loop_
_entity_poly.entity_id
_entity_poly.type
_entity_poly.pdbx_seq_one_letter_code
_entity_poly.pdbx_strand_id
1 'polypeptide(L)'
;MSGSSDWAVSGWWIGRELGRGGRAEATLTRNDLIELWVKASASPKPNIRHFAEDLTTWTHELGATEWVETMTTPEVARRMRQGVNEVATGVEIWDMVSMIAAEYADPFARCSANVVRDVRAERPRGLSTAMVDSIRPLEENHPRTAARNAMIATEQCGTVTSTRDHADRFVETPQSFTSEIVAAAMRGYSGKLVDYLDRIADDDGNEDLEILSSAIEDMTIRYGEPDVADRSPSAEEIEFVERTLESYLNRRIVDTGDLDRPLIQGSNLYTSSDVVGETWRRARRNMLKLHIAEIELTDDLVTRVYKSNRHRATQDLRRKLFRSADRTAHAQHPESYGLEHTELALGYRGALMRLLFARARTYVMDSSIESSHPWGEKYEGPLPCWEREVVLGILQSDAETVVDGSVPEVAAFIDRGAVRPMVRHLLEVHRPTNTLAPSPTKSVALVMQLLQGALAMAINDDDIFAGDGIELVGKKAAGQTWTQKSAEIIRRLRTHRDEWTELTETNK
;
A
#
# COMPACT_ATOMS: atom_id res chain seq x y z
N MET A 1 -36.71 22.42 -1.09
CA MET A 1 -35.66 23.21 -0.39
C MET A 1 -34.83 23.91 -1.45
N SER A 2 -34.98 25.23 -1.60
CA SER A 2 -34.33 26.03 -2.65
C SER A 2 -32.91 26.46 -2.22
N GLY A 3 -31.92 25.59 -2.46
CA GLY A 3 -30.50 25.95 -2.41
C GLY A 3 -30.04 26.31 -3.82
N SER A 4 -29.35 27.44 -3.97
CA SER A 4 -28.88 28.06 -5.23
C SER A 4 -28.58 27.06 -6.34
N SER A 5 -29.37 27.11 -7.42
CA SER A 5 -29.21 26.32 -8.64
C SER A 5 -28.08 26.85 -9.52
N ASP A 6 -26.98 27.29 -8.92
CA ASP A 6 -25.83 27.83 -9.66
C ASP A 6 -25.25 26.80 -10.62
N TRP A 7 -25.36 25.50 -10.27
CA TRP A 7 -24.94 24.38 -11.10
C TRP A 7 -25.86 24.10 -12.29
N ALA A 8 -27.06 24.68 -12.32
CA ALA A 8 -27.96 24.61 -13.49
C ALA A 8 -27.56 25.61 -14.59
N VAL A 9 -26.60 26.51 -14.31
CA VAL A 9 -26.02 27.41 -15.31
C VAL A 9 -24.93 26.67 -16.06
N SER A 10 -25.01 26.67 -17.39
CA SER A 10 -23.97 26.09 -18.25
C SER A 10 -22.59 26.67 -17.90
N GLY A 11 -21.60 25.80 -17.70
CA GLY A 11 -20.25 26.22 -17.34
C GLY A 11 -20.11 26.83 -15.96
N TRP A 12 -20.96 26.47 -14.99
CA TRP A 12 -20.99 27.05 -13.63
C TRP A 12 -19.63 27.02 -12.88
N TRP A 13 -18.75 26.11 -13.27
CA TRP A 13 -17.41 25.95 -12.72
C TRP A 13 -16.42 27.00 -13.25
N ILE A 14 -16.66 27.60 -14.42
CA ILE A 14 -15.72 28.48 -15.11
C ILE A 14 -15.45 29.72 -14.25
N GLY A 15 -14.17 30.03 -14.07
CA GLY A 15 -13.71 31.15 -13.26
C GLY A 15 -13.62 30.87 -11.76
N ARG A 16 -14.09 29.71 -11.27
CA ARG A 16 -13.99 29.33 -9.85
C ARG A 16 -12.57 28.90 -9.48
N GLU A 17 -12.20 29.11 -8.22
CA GLU A 17 -10.86 28.83 -7.72
C GLU A 17 -10.65 27.34 -7.36
N LEU A 18 -9.60 26.75 -7.95
CA LEU A 18 -9.19 25.37 -7.69
C LEU A 18 -8.25 25.30 -6.48
N GLY A 19 -8.27 24.18 -5.74
CA GLY A 19 -7.49 24.00 -4.52
C GLY A 19 -5.97 23.99 -4.74
N ARG A 20 -5.53 23.71 -5.97
CA ARG A 20 -4.11 23.77 -6.38
C ARG A 20 -3.63 25.17 -6.80
N GLY A 21 -4.49 26.19 -6.68
CA GLY A 21 -4.27 27.52 -7.23
C GLY A 21 -4.66 27.62 -8.70
N GLY A 22 -5.14 28.79 -9.11
CA GLY A 22 -5.65 29.05 -10.47
C GLY A 22 -7.19 29.04 -10.56
N ARG A 23 -7.71 29.45 -11.73
CA ARG A 23 -9.16 29.46 -12.02
C ARG A 23 -9.51 28.32 -12.96
N ALA A 24 -10.65 27.68 -12.73
CA ALA A 24 -11.16 26.66 -13.62
C ALA A 24 -11.54 27.27 -14.96
N GLU A 25 -11.12 26.61 -16.04
CA GLU A 25 -11.43 27.01 -17.41
C GLU A 25 -12.54 26.11 -17.97
N ALA A 26 -12.95 26.34 -19.23
CA ALA A 26 -13.89 25.44 -19.91
C ALA A 26 -13.33 24.00 -20.03
N THR A 27 -12.02 23.86 -19.97
CA THR A 27 -11.29 22.59 -19.90
C THR A 27 -10.89 22.28 -18.45
N LEU A 28 -11.40 21.20 -17.89
CA LEU A 28 -11.00 20.71 -16.57
C LEU A 28 -10.96 19.18 -16.53
N THR A 29 -10.45 18.64 -15.43
CA THR A 29 -10.49 17.21 -15.15
C THR A 29 -11.68 16.87 -14.28
N ARG A 30 -12.13 15.62 -14.33
CA ARG A 30 -13.22 15.11 -13.49
C ARG A 30 -12.99 15.41 -12.00
N ASN A 31 -11.77 15.22 -11.51
CA ASN A 31 -11.43 15.51 -10.11
C ASN A 31 -11.56 16.99 -9.77
N ASP A 32 -11.21 17.89 -10.69
CA ASP A 32 -11.39 19.33 -10.51
C ASP A 32 -12.89 19.69 -10.41
N LEU A 33 -13.74 19.07 -11.25
CA LEU A 33 -15.19 19.27 -11.18
C LEU A 33 -15.76 18.79 -9.85
N ILE A 34 -15.35 17.61 -9.37
CA ILE A 34 -15.77 17.05 -8.07
C ILE A 34 -15.33 17.96 -6.92
N GLU A 35 -14.10 18.48 -6.96
CA GLU A 35 -13.61 19.41 -5.94
C GLU A 35 -14.47 20.68 -5.88
N LEU A 36 -14.73 21.28 -7.05
CA LEU A 36 -15.60 22.45 -7.17
C LEU A 36 -17.03 22.13 -6.74
N TRP A 37 -17.52 20.94 -7.05
CA TRP A 37 -18.84 20.46 -6.66
C TRP A 37 -18.95 20.41 -5.15
N VAL A 38 -18.03 19.71 -4.48
CA VAL A 38 -17.98 19.58 -3.02
C VAL A 38 -17.91 20.95 -2.35
N LYS A 39 -17.19 21.92 -2.92
CA LYS A 39 -17.18 23.32 -2.46
C LYS A 39 -18.55 23.99 -2.63
N ALA A 40 -19.19 23.83 -3.78
CA ALA A 40 -20.46 24.47 -4.14
C ALA A 40 -21.71 23.83 -3.53
N SER A 41 -21.65 22.53 -3.17
CA SER A 41 -22.79 21.76 -2.65
C SER A 41 -23.46 22.45 -1.47
N ALA A 42 -24.79 22.34 -1.37
CA ALA A 42 -25.54 22.92 -0.26
C ALA A 42 -25.24 22.22 1.08
N SER A 43 -25.37 22.97 2.18
CA SER A 43 -25.38 22.41 3.53
C SER A 43 -26.73 21.75 3.85
N PRO A 44 -26.80 20.77 4.77
CA PRO A 44 -25.70 20.21 5.56
C PRO A 44 -24.83 19.23 4.75
N LYS A 45 -23.51 19.45 4.77
CA LYS A 45 -22.55 18.55 4.13
C LYS A 45 -22.16 17.43 5.10
N PRO A 46 -22.07 16.17 4.65
CA PRO A 46 -21.31 15.16 5.36
C PRO A 46 -19.85 15.63 5.55
N ASN A 47 -19.04 14.83 6.25
CA ASN A 47 -17.60 15.07 6.28
C ASN A 47 -17.07 15.27 4.84
N ILE A 48 -16.42 16.41 4.59
CA ILE A 48 -16.04 16.87 3.24
C ILE A 48 -15.20 15.80 2.51
N ARG A 49 -14.29 15.14 3.23
CA ARG A 49 -13.46 14.08 2.67
C ARG A 49 -14.30 12.88 2.25
N HIS A 50 -15.18 12.40 3.14
CA HIS A 50 -16.03 11.24 2.84
C HIS A 50 -16.98 11.55 1.68
N PHE A 51 -17.55 12.75 1.67
CA PHE A 51 -18.45 13.19 0.61
C PHE A 51 -17.74 13.27 -0.75
N ALA A 52 -16.50 13.78 -0.80
CA ALA A 52 -15.72 13.82 -2.04
C ALA A 52 -15.38 12.41 -2.55
N GLU A 53 -14.97 11.49 -1.67
CA GLU A 53 -14.67 10.10 -2.01
C GLU A 53 -15.92 9.36 -2.52
N ASP A 54 -17.06 9.54 -1.86
CA ASP A 54 -18.32 8.91 -2.24
C ASP A 54 -18.88 9.50 -3.54
N LEU A 55 -18.82 10.83 -3.72
CA LEU A 55 -19.23 11.48 -4.97
C LEU A 55 -18.37 11.02 -6.15
N THR A 56 -17.07 10.82 -5.92
CA THR A 56 -16.18 10.20 -6.90
C THR A 56 -16.64 8.78 -7.19
N THR A 57 -16.96 7.96 -6.21
CA THR A 57 -17.37 6.60 -6.54
C THR A 57 -18.72 6.56 -7.25
N TRP A 58 -19.73 7.30 -6.77
CA TRP A 58 -21.06 7.29 -7.38
C TRP A 58 -21.06 7.83 -8.81
N THR A 59 -20.25 8.85 -9.09
CA THR A 59 -20.07 9.32 -10.48
C THR A 59 -19.49 8.19 -11.34
N HIS A 60 -18.53 7.42 -10.82
CA HIS A 60 -17.98 6.27 -11.55
C HIS A 60 -19.04 5.17 -11.79
N GLU A 61 -19.75 4.76 -10.74
CA GLU A 61 -20.78 3.71 -10.82
C GLU A 61 -21.86 4.10 -11.83
N LEU A 62 -22.37 5.32 -11.76
CA LEU A 62 -23.36 5.84 -12.71
C LEU A 62 -22.82 5.85 -14.14
N GLY A 63 -21.58 6.29 -14.36
CA GLY A 63 -20.94 6.27 -15.68
C GLY A 63 -20.77 4.85 -16.26
N ALA A 64 -20.82 3.81 -15.43
CA ALA A 64 -20.76 2.41 -15.88
C ALA A 64 -22.13 1.82 -16.25
N THR A 65 -23.24 2.53 -15.97
CA THR A 65 -24.59 2.05 -16.27
C THR A 65 -25.04 2.38 -17.69
N GLU A 66 -25.80 1.47 -18.31
CA GLU A 66 -26.33 1.63 -19.67
C GLU A 66 -27.36 2.76 -19.78
N TRP A 67 -28.17 2.96 -18.74
CA TRP A 67 -29.23 3.97 -18.78
C TRP A 67 -28.68 5.40 -18.71
N VAL A 68 -27.55 5.64 -18.01
CA VAL A 68 -26.87 6.94 -18.01
C VAL A 68 -26.27 7.24 -19.39
N GLU A 69 -25.66 6.24 -20.03
CA GLU A 69 -25.15 6.35 -21.39
C GLU A 69 -26.27 6.66 -22.39
N THR A 70 -27.43 6.04 -22.23
CA THR A 70 -28.63 6.27 -23.06
C THR A 70 -29.26 7.65 -22.83
N MET A 71 -29.27 8.15 -21.58
CA MET A 71 -29.82 9.46 -21.22
C MET A 71 -28.92 10.63 -21.65
N THR A 72 -27.62 10.39 -21.79
CA THR A 72 -26.62 11.42 -22.10
C THR A 72 -25.94 11.12 -23.44
N THR A 73 -24.66 10.77 -23.42
CA THR A 73 -23.88 10.29 -24.56
C THR A 73 -22.81 9.30 -24.07
N PRO A 74 -22.26 8.43 -24.94
CA PRO A 74 -21.14 7.56 -24.59
C PRO A 74 -19.92 8.32 -24.07
N GLU A 75 -19.66 9.53 -24.57
CA GLU A 75 -18.54 10.35 -24.10
C GLU A 75 -18.77 10.87 -22.68
N VAL A 76 -19.99 11.31 -22.33
CA VAL A 76 -20.33 11.73 -20.96
C VAL A 76 -20.16 10.57 -19.98
N ALA A 77 -20.73 9.40 -20.30
CA ALA A 77 -20.59 8.21 -19.47
C ALA A 77 -19.12 7.79 -19.30
N ARG A 78 -18.32 7.85 -20.38
CA ARG A 78 -16.88 7.58 -20.35
C ARG A 78 -16.13 8.54 -19.43
N ARG A 79 -16.46 9.84 -19.45
CA ARG A 79 -15.81 10.87 -18.60
C ARG A 79 -16.18 10.75 -17.13
N MET A 80 -17.30 10.12 -16.80
CA MET A 80 -17.70 9.84 -15.42
C MET A 80 -16.92 8.68 -14.79
N ARG A 81 -16.39 7.72 -15.59
CA ARG A 81 -15.71 6.51 -15.09
C ARG A 81 -14.36 6.80 -14.41
N GLN A 82 -13.99 5.97 -13.44
CA GLN A 82 -12.67 6.03 -12.77
C GLN A 82 -11.55 5.60 -13.73
N GLY A 83 -10.41 6.30 -13.67
CA GLY A 83 -9.26 6.06 -14.57
C GLY A 83 -9.18 7.00 -15.77
N VAL A 84 -10.26 7.73 -16.10
CA VAL A 84 -10.29 8.76 -17.14
C VAL A 84 -10.22 10.15 -16.48
N ASN A 85 -9.05 10.54 -15.98
CA ASN A 85 -8.82 11.89 -15.43
C ASN A 85 -8.05 12.77 -16.42
N GLU A 86 -8.49 12.75 -17.67
CA GLU A 86 -7.93 13.55 -18.75
C GLU A 86 -8.62 14.92 -18.81
N VAL A 87 -7.89 15.93 -19.28
CA VAL A 87 -8.48 17.24 -19.58
C VAL A 87 -9.37 17.09 -20.81
N ALA A 88 -10.66 17.35 -20.65
CA ALA A 88 -11.62 17.30 -21.76
C ALA A 88 -12.04 18.72 -22.18
N THR A 89 -12.09 18.95 -23.49
CA THR A 89 -12.67 20.15 -24.11
C THR A 89 -14.16 19.93 -24.34
N GLY A 90 -14.99 20.90 -23.93
CA GLY A 90 -16.42 20.91 -24.22
C GLY A 90 -17.24 21.18 -22.97
N VAL A 91 -17.85 22.37 -22.93
CA VAL A 91 -18.73 22.79 -21.81
C VAL A 91 -19.95 21.88 -21.73
N GLU A 92 -20.51 21.48 -22.87
CA GLU A 92 -21.70 20.62 -22.95
C GLU A 92 -21.52 19.24 -22.29
N ILE A 93 -20.34 18.63 -22.42
CA ILE A 93 -20.05 17.33 -21.78
C ILE A 93 -20.06 17.49 -20.27
N TRP A 94 -19.39 18.51 -19.74
CA TRP A 94 -19.30 18.76 -18.31
C TRP A 94 -20.60 19.30 -17.70
N ASP A 95 -21.45 19.96 -18.50
CA ASP A 95 -22.81 20.32 -18.11
C ASP A 95 -23.67 19.06 -17.90
N MET A 96 -23.61 18.08 -18.83
CA MET A 96 -24.33 16.82 -18.66
C MET A 96 -23.80 16.00 -17.48
N VAL A 97 -22.47 15.96 -17.26
CA VAL A 97 -21.89 15.34 -16.06
C VAL A 97 -22.40 16.05 -14.79
N SER A 98 -22.43 17.38 -14.79
CA SER A 98 -22.92 18.19 -13.67
C SER A 98 -24.39 17.92 -13.39
N MET A 99 -25.22 17.77 -14.43
CA MET A 99 -26.63 17.42 -14.31
C MET A 99 -26.83 16.06 -13.63
N ILE A 100 -26.16 15.00 -14.13
CA ILE A 100 -26.24 13.65 -13.54
C ILE A 100 -25.68 13.64 -12.11
N ALA A 101 -24.61 14.40 -11.87
CA ALA A 101 -24.05 14.55 -10.52
C ALA A 101 -25.03 15.23 -9.57
N ALA A 102 -25.75 16.26 -10.03
CA ALA A 102 -26.76 16.97 -9.23
C ALA A 102 -27.96 16.08 -8.89
N GLU A 103 -28.47 15.39 -9.91
CA GLU A 103 -29.74 14.67 -9.83
C GLU A 103 -29.57 13.35 -9.07
N TYR A 104 -28.43 12.66 -9.25
CA TYR A 104 -28.24 11.30 -8.72
C TYR A 104 -27.01 11.17 -7.82
N ALA A 105 -25.82 11.56 -8.30
CA ALA A 105 -24.58 11.25 -7.57
C ALA A 105 -24.47 11.98 -6.22
N ASP A 106 -24.88 13.25 -6.13
CA ASP A 106 -24.85 14.05 -4.90
C ASP A 106 -25.82 13.50 -3.84
N PRO A 107 -27.11 13.21 -4.14
CA PRO A 107 -28.01 12.52 -3.22
C PRO A 107 -27.47 11.17 -2.72
N PHE A 108 -26.93 10.34 -3.62
CA PHE A 108 -26.40 9.02 -3.25
C PHE A 108 -25.16 9.15 -2.36
N ALA A 109 -24.25 10.06 -2.71
CA ALA A 109 -23.04 10.32 -1.94
C ALA A 109 -23.34 10.89 -0.56
N ARG A 110 -24.37 11.74 -0.43
CA ARG A 110 -24.81 12.22 0.89
C ARG A 110 -25.38 11.10 1.73
N CYS A 111 -26.16 10.20 1.14
CA CYS A 111 -26.71 9.06 1.85
C CYS A 111 -25.58 8.18 2.39
N SER A 112 -24.69 7.70 1.52
CA SER A 112 -23.60 6.81 1.92
C SER A 112 -22.58 7.48 2.85
N ALA A 113 -22.28 8.77 2.68
CA ALA A 113 -21.30 9.45 3.54
C ALA A 113 -21.87 9.75 4.95
N ASN A 114 -23.19 9.90 5.09
CA ASN A 114 -23.83 10.22 6.36
C ASN A 114 -23.98 9.02 7.30
N VAL A 115 -23.93 7.77 6.81
CA VAL A 115 -24.06 6.56 7.66
C VAL A 115 -22.97 6.49 8.74
N VAL A 116 -21.81 7.11 8.51
CA VAL A 116 -20.72 7.19 9.50
C VAL A 116 -21.16 7.86 10.79
N ARG A 117 -22.07 8.85 10.71
CA ARG A 117 -22.63 9.49 11.91
C ARG A 117 -23.44 8.49 12.73
N ASP A 118 -24.24 7.67 12.04
CA ASP A 118 -25.11 6.71 12.69
C ASP A 118 -24.25 5.58 13.30
N VAL A 119 -23.25 5.08 12.57
CA VAL A 119 -22.26 4.11 13.08
C VAL A 119 -21.51 4.62 14.31
N ARG A 120 -21.08 5.89 14.30
CA ARG A 120 -20.42 6.52 15.45
C ARG A 120 -21.28 6.54 16.71
N ALA A 121 -22.60 6.66 16.56
CA ALA A 121 -23.53 6.64 17.69
C ALA A 121 -23.61 5.26 18.37
N GLU A 122 -23.35 4.20 17.59
CA GLU A 122 -23.37 2.81 18.01
C GLU A 122 -22.02 2.26 18.47
N ARG A 123 -20.97 3.08 18.54
CA ARG A 123 -19.66 2.64 19.05
C ARG A 123 -19.81 1.98 20.43
N PRO A 124 -19.21 0.78 20.65
CA PRO A 124 -19.18 0.15 21.95
C PRO A 124 -18.68 1.09 23.05
N ARG A 125 -19.38 1.12 24.19
CA ARG A 125 -19.09 2.00 25.33
C ARG A 125 -18.52 1.20 26.49
N GLY A 126 -17.79 1.87 27.38
CA GLY A 126 -17.19 1.22 28.56
C GLY A 126 -15.83 0.56 28.29
N LEU A 127 -15.34 0.62 27.06
CA LEU A 127 -14.02 0.09 26.69
C LEU A 127 -12.87 0.98 27.19
N SER A 128 -11.72 0.37 27.43
CA SER A 128 -10.46 1.09 27.69
C SER A 128 -10.07 2.03 26.56
N THR A 129 -9.31 3.08 26.88
CA THR A 129 -8.87 4.09 25.90
C THR A 129 -8.08 3.46 24.74
N ALA A 130 -7.24 2.46 25.03
CA ALA A 130 -6.45 1.76 24.02
C ALA A 130 -7.33 1.02 23.01
N MET A 131 -8.42 0.39 23.47
CA MET A 131 -9.35 -0.30 22.58
C MET A 131 -10.20 0.68 21.78
N VAL A 132 -10.71 1.75 22.42
CA VAL A 132 -11.44 2.83 21.72
C VAL A 132 -10.60 3.42 20.59
N ASP A 133 -9.31 3.69 20.85
CA ASP A 133 -8.40 4.22 19.84
C ASP A 133 -8.19 3.26 18.68
N SER A 134 -8.24 1.95 18.94
CA SER A 134 -8.08 0.89 17.94
C SER A 134 -9.32 0.68 17.07
N ILE A 135 -10.53 0.82 17.63
CA ILE A 135 -11.79 0.58 16.89
C ILE A 135 -12.31 1.83 16.18
N ARG A 136 -11.97 3.03 16.65
CA ARG A 136 -12.44 4.30 16.06
C ARG A 136 -12.16 4.42 14.54
N PRO A 137 -10.99 4.01 14.01
CA PRO A 137 -10.75 4.02 12.56
C PRO A 137 -11.67 3.08 11.75
N LEU A 138 -12.29 2.07 12.39
CA LEU A 138 -13.14 1.08 11.72
C LEU A 138 -14.51 1.66 11.31
N GLU A 139 -14.89 2.81 11.86
CA GLU A 139 -16.20 3.45 11.62
C GLU A 139 -16.30 4.17 10.27
N GLU A 140 -15.18 4.40 9.59
CA GLU A 140 -15.14 5.34 8.47
C GLU A 140 -15.35 4.68 7.11
N ASN A 141 -14.48 3.74 6.70
CA ASN A 141 -14.44 3.29 5.30
C ASN A 141 -15.30 2.06 5.01
N HIS A 142 -15.30 1.07 5.90
CA HIS A 142 -16.05 -0.17 5.68
C HIS A 142 -17.56 0.05 5.72
N PRO A 143 -18.13 0.80 6.68
CA PRO A 143 -19.58 1.00 6.73
C PRO A 143 -20.11 1.77 5.53
N ARG A 144 -19.39 2.80 5.05
CA ARG A 144 -19.73 3.51 3.80
C ARG A 144 -19.69 2.60 2.59
N THR A 145 -18.71 1.71 2.52
CA THR A 145 -18.59 0.76 1.41
C THR A 145 -19.73 -0.26 1.43
N ALA A 146 -20.08 -0.80 2.59
CA ALA A 146 -21.22 -1.69 2.76
C ALA A 146 -22.54 -0.99 2.37
N ALA A 147 -22.76 0.24 2.85
CA ALA A 147 -23.93 1.05 2.47
C ALA A 147 -24.06 1.24 0.96
N ARG A 148 -22.96 1.62 0.27
CA ARG A 148 -22.98 1.79 -1.20
C ARG A 148 -23.25 0.48 -1.93
N ASN A 149 -22.57 -0.60 -1.52
CA ASN A 149 -22.77 -1.91 -2.15
C ASN A 149 -24.23 -2.38 -1.98
N ALA A 150 -24.83 -2.15 -0.81
CA ALA A 150 -26.25 -2.43 -0.59
C ALA A 150 -27.13 -1.57 -1.49
N MET A 151 -26.90 -0.25 -1.55
CA MET A 151 -27.63 0.64 -2.47
C MET A 151 -27.55 0.20 -3.94
N ILE A 152 -26.46 -0.43 -4.37
CA ILE A 152 -26.29 -0.99 -5.71
C ILE A 152 -27.02 -2.32 -5.88
N ALA A 153 -26.90 -3.23 -4.91
CA ALA A 153 -27.23 -4.64 -5.08
C ALA A 153 -28.60 -5.07 -4.53
N THR A 154 -29.16 -4.36 -3.53
CA THR A 154 -30.37 -4.80 -2.82
C THR A 154 -31.55 -3.85 -3.06
N GLU A 155 -32.69 -4.43 -3.41
CA GLU A 155 -33.90 -3.64 -3.72
C GLU A 155 -34.39 -2.85 -2.50
N GLN A 156 -34.22 -3.41 -1.31
CA GLN A 156 -34.54 -2.76 -0.03
C GLN A 156 -33.68 -1.51 0.24
N CYS A 157 -32.53 -1.38 -0.43
CA CYS A 157 -31.67 -0.19 -0.39
C CYS A 157 -31.78 0.66 -1.66
N GLY A 158 -32.70 0.31 -2.58
CA GLY A 158 -33.09 1.10 -3.74
C GLY A 158 -32.60 0.57 -5.09
N THR A 159 -31.53 -0.25 -5.13
CA THR A 159 -30.87 -0.69 -6.38
C THR A 159 -30.60 0.48 -7.34
N VAL A 160 -29.99 1.55 -6.83
CA VAL A 160 -29.96 2.89 -7.43
C VAL A 160 -29.23 2.99 -8.78
N THR A 161 -28.48 1.96 -9.17
CA THR A 161 -27.78 1.89 -10.45
C THR A 161 -28.43 0.96 -11.47
N SER A 162 -29.43 0.15 -11.08
CA SER A 162 -29.99 -0.87 -11.97
C SER A 162 -30.76 -0.27 -13.14
N THR A 163 -31.62 0.70 -12.87
CA THR A 163 -32.43 1.41 -13.88
C THR A 163 -32.64 2.87 -13.44
N ARG A 164 -33.02 3.72 -14.39
CA ARG A 164 -33.41 5.10 -14.10
C ARG A 164 -34.57 5.18 -13.10
N ASP A 165 -35.60 4.36 -13.27
CA ASP A 165 -36.77 4.36 -12.39
C ASP A 165 -36.40 4.08 -10.93
N HIS A 166 -35.41 3.21 -10.70
CA HIS A 166 -34.91 2.92 -9.36
C HIS A 166 -34.13 4.09 -8.77
N ALA A 167 -33.32 4.76 -9.59
CA ALA A 167 -32.61 5.98 -9.21
C ALA A 167 -33.59 7.12 -8.86
N ASP A 168 -34.59 7.36 -9.71
CA ASP A 168 -35.62 8.38 -9.52
C ASP A 168 -36.41 8.11 -8.24
N ARG A 169 -36.88 6.87 -8.02
CA ARG A 169 -37.56 6.45 -6.80
C ARG A 169 -36.74 6.73 -5.54
N PHE A 170 -35.43 6.47 -5.59
CA PHE A 170 -34.53 6.77 -4.48
C PHE A 170 -34.43 8.26 -4.20
N VAL A 171 -34.25 9.08 -5.25
CA VAL A 171 -34.12 10.54 -5.12
C VAL A 171 -35.41 11.18 -4.60
N GLU A 172 -36.57 10.69 -5.03
CA GLU A 172 -37.88 11.17 -4.59
C GLU A 172 -38.18 10.79 -3.13
N THR A 173 -37.79 9.59 -2.70
CA THR A 173 -38.16 9.04 -1.38
C THR A 173 -36.99 8.40 -0.62
N PRO A 174 -35.89 9.14 -0.36
CA PRO A 174 -34.66 8.56 0.21
C PRO A 174 -34.86 8.02 1.64
N GLN A 175 -35.82 8.57 2.40
CA GLN A 175 -36.10 8.13 3.77
C GLN A 175 -36.61 6.68 3.82
N SER A 176 -37.29 6.21 2.77
CA SER A 176 -37.84 4.86 2.69
C SER A 176 -36.77 3.76 2.70
N PHE A 177 -35.55 4.09 2.28
CA PHE A 177 -34.41 3.16 2.18
C PHE A 177 -33.43 3.30 3.34
N THR A 178 -33.56 4.35 4.14
CA THR A 178 -32.53 4.76 5.11
C THR A 178 -32.29 3.70 6.18
N SER A 179 -33.33 3.05 6.71
CA SER A 179 -33.19 2.02 7.75
C SER A 179 -32.35 0.83 7.28
N GLU A 180 -32.59 0.38 6.05
CA GLU A 180 -31.91 -0.78 5.46
C GLU A 180 -30.46 -0.46 5.09
N ILE A 181 -30.21 0.76 4.61
CA ILE A 181 -28.86 1.24 4.30
C ILE A 181 -28.03 1.40 5.59
N VAL A 182 -28.63 1.93 6.65
CA VAL A 182 -27.98 2.00 7.97
C VAL A 182 -27.74 0.60 8.51
N ALA A 183 -28.69 -0.33 8.37
CA ALA A 183 -28.49 -1.72 8.79
C ALA A 183 -27.30 -2.36 8.05
N ALA A 184 -27.19 -2.17 6.72
CA ALA A 184 -26.02 -2.63 5.95
C ALA A 184 -24.71 -1.98 6.43
N ALA A 185 -24.71 -0.68 6.70
CA ALA A 185 -23.53 0.00 7.25
C ALA A 185 -23.12 -0.57 8.62
N MET A 186 -24.10 -0.83 9.49
CA MET A 186 -23.89 -1.41 10.83
C MET A 186 -23.36 -2.83 10.75
N ARG A 187 -23.89 -3.67 9.86
CA ARG A 187 -23.36 -5.00 9.59
C ARG A 187 -21.90 -4.94 9.10
N GLY A 188 -21.57 -3.99 8.21
CA GLY A 188 -20.20 -3.74 7.77
C GLY A 188 -19.26 -3.29 8.90
N TYR A 189 -19.78 -2.52 9.87
CA TYR A 189 -19.03 -2.10 11.06
C TYR A 189 -18.82 -3.26 12.04
N SER A 190 -19.89 -3.97 12.40
CA SER A 190 -19.83 -5.11 13.32
C SER A 190 -18.92 -6.21 12.78
N GLY A 191 -18.89 -6.43 11.46
CA GLY A 191 -17.96 -7.38 10.84
C GLY A 191 -16.49 -7.01 11.06
N LYS A 192 -16.17 -5.72 11.12
CA LYS A 192 -14.82 -5.25 11.48
C LYS A 192 -14.51 -5.36 12.95
N LEU A 193 -15.52 -5.23 13.81
CA LEU A 193 -15.38 -5.48 15.24
C LEU A 193 -15.14 -6.95 15.52
N VAL A 194 -15.82 -7.87 14.85
CA VAL A 194 -15.54 -9.33 14.91
C VAL A 194 -14.11 -9.61 14.45
N ASP A 195 -13.70 -9.08 13.28
CA ASP A 195 -12.31 -9.21 12.80
C ASP A 195 -11.28 -8.70 13.82
N TYR A 196 -11.64 -7.69 14.62
CA TYR A 196 -10.78 -7.12 15.65
C TYR A 196 -10.78 -7.98 16.92
N LEU A 197 -11.94 -8.42 17.39
CA LEU A 197 -12.11 -9.34 18.53
C LEU A 197 -11.28 -10.61 18.32
N ASP A 198 -11.40 -11.24 17.15
CA ASP A 198 -10.62 -12.43 16.76
C ASP A 198 -9.09 -12.21 16.81
N ARG A 199 -8.62 -10.96 16.65
CA ARG A 199 -7.18 -10.64 16.69
C ARG A 199 -6.64 -10.48 18.10
N ILE A 200 -7.51 -10.26 19.08
CA ILE A 200 -7.14 -9.97 20.47
C ILE A 200 -7.66 -11.03 21.45
N ALA A 201 -8.40 -12.03 20.97
CA ALA A 201 -9.04 -13.08 21.77
C ALA A 201 -8.05 -14.00 22.51
N ASP A 202 -6.75 -14.00 22.16
CA ASP A 202 -5.73 -14.79 22.85
C ASP A 202 -5.27 -14.18 24.20
N ASP A 203 -5.70 -12.95 24.54
CA ASP A 203 -5.46 -12.33 25.85
C ASP A 203 -6.60 -12.73 26.83
N ASP A 204 -6.46 -13.90 27.46
CA ASP A 204 -7.41 -14.40 28.46
C ASP A 204 -7.54 -13.44 29.66
N GLY A 205 -8.75 -12.90 29.89
CA GLY A 205 -9.13 -12.20 31.12
C GLY A 205 -9.41 -10.69 31.02
N ASN A 206 -9.62 -10.13 29.82
CA ASN A 206 -9.90 -8.71 29.65
C ASN A 206 -11.41 -8.41 29.59
N GLU A 207 -11.92 -7.64 30.57
CA GLU A 207 -13.29 -7.10 30.64
C GLU A 207 -13.71 -6.37 29.34
N ASP A 208 -12.76 -5.76 28.63
CA ASP A 208 -13.00 -5.12 27.33
C ASP A 208 -13.50 -6.12 26.25
N LEU A 209 -13.07 -7.39 26.30
CA LEU A 209 -13.48 -8.42 25.33
C LEU A 209 -14.95 -8.79 25.52
N GLU A 210 -15.41 -8.89 26.77
CA GLU A 210 -16.81 -9.18 27.09
C GLU A 210 -17.71 -8.01 26.65
N ILE A 211 -17.29 -6.77 26.93
CA ILE A 211 -18.01 -5.56 26.49
C ILE A 211 -18.09 -5.51 24.96
N LEU A 212 -16.99 -5.80 24.26
CA LEU A 212 -16.96 -5.79 22.81
C LEU A 212 -17.82 -6.91 22.21
N SER A 213 -17.77 -8.12 22.77
CA SER A 213 -18.61 -9.26 22.35
C SER A 213 -20.09 -8.95 22.54
N SER A 214 -20.47 -8.44 23.70
CA SER A 214 -21.87 -8.05 23.99
C SER A 214 -22.35 -6.94 23.05
N ALA A 215 -21.50 -5.96 22.74
CA ALA A 215 -21.86 -4.91 21.78
C ALA A 215 -22.05 -5.45 20.36
N ILE A 216 -21.24 -6.43 19.94
CA ILE A 216 -21.40 -7.11 18.64
C ILE A 216 -22.74 -7.88 18.62
N GLU A 217 -23.06 -8.63 19.67
CA GLU A 217 -24.33 -9.35 19.78
C GLU A 217 -25.55 -8.40 19.71
N ASP A 218 -25.51 -7.27 20.44
CA ASP A 218 -26.55 -6.25 20.41
C ASP A 218 -26.72 -5.62 19.01
N MET A 219 -25.63 -5.44 18.27
CA MET A 219 -25.68 -4.98 16.87
C MET A 219 -26.28 -6.06 15.98
N THR A 220 -25.91 -7.33 16.17
CA THR A 220 -26.44 -8.47 15.42
C THR A 220 -27.96 -8.58 15.57
N ILE A 221 -28.46 -8.45 16.80
CA ILE A 221 -29.90 -8.50 17.09
C ILE A 221 -30.65 -7.37 16.40
N ARG A 222 -30.08 -6.15 16.36
CA ARG A 222 -30.78 -4.96 15.83
C ARG A 222 -30.66 -4.77 14.32
N TYR A 223 -29.52 -5.13 13.74
CA TYR A 223 -29.19 -4.81 12.34
C TYR A 223 -28.94 -6.04 11.46
N GLY A 224 -28.95 -7.23 12.06
CA GLY A 224 -28.67 -8.50 11.41
C GLY A 224 -27.21 -8.92 11.56
N GLU A 225 -26.91 -10.14 11.11
CA GLU A 225 -25.59 -10.74 11.18
C GLU A 225 -24.50 -9.82 10.63
N PRO A 226 -23.32 -9.71 11.28
CA PRO A 226 -22.22 -8.93 10.76
C PRO A 226 -21.94 -9.24 9.29
N ASP A 227 -21.77 -8.20 8.47
CA ASP A 227 -21.29 -8.35 7.11
C ASP A 227 -19.83 -8.76 7.28
N VAL A 228 -19.64 -10.06 7.37
CA VAL A 228 -18.33 -10.66 7.25
C VAL A 228 -17.80 -10.13 5.94
N ALA A 229 -16.54 -9.68 5.93
CA ALA A 229 -15.86 -9.64 4.66
C ALA A 229 -15.88 -11.08 4.12
N ASP A 230 -16.92 -11.39 3.34
CA ASP A 230 -17.41 -12.72 2.92
C ASP A 230 -17.85 -13.62 4.10
N ARG A 231 -19.15 -14.00 4.17
CA ARG A 231 -19.86 -14.82 5.20
C ARG A 231 -19.03 -15.73 6.13
N SER A 232 -19.52 -15.99 7.36
CA SER A 232 -18.89 -16.95 8.28
C SER A 232 -18.79 -18.34 7.63
N PRO A 233 -17.58 -18.95 7.57
CA PRO A 233 -17.40 -20.24 6.92
C PRO A 233 -18.10 -21.34 7.71
N SER A 234 -18.69 -22.30 6.99
CA SER A 234 -19.28 -23.50 7.60
C SER A 234 -18.18 -24.38 8.20
N ALA A 235 -18.56 -25.29 9.11
CA ALA A 235 -17.63 -26.27 9.67
C ALA A 235 -16.95 -27.11 8.57
N GLU A 236 -17.67 -27.43 7.50
CA GLU A 236 -17.15 -28.18 6.35
C GLU A 236 -16.11 -27.38 5.56
N GLU A 237 -16.30 -26.08 5.39
CA GLU A 237 -15.35 -25.20 4.69
C GLU A 237 -14.09 -24.94 5.51
N ILE A 238 -14.25 -24.80 6.83
CA ILE A 238 -13.15 -24.76 7.78
C ILE A 238 -12.32 -26.04 7.67
N GLU A 239 -12.96 -27.20 7.78
CA GLU A 239 -12.28 -28.50 7.70
C GLU A 239 -11.59 -28.68 6.35
N PHE A 240 -12.24 -28.27 5.25
CA PHE A 240 -11.66 -28.33 3.91
C PHE A 240 -10.39 -27.49 3.79
N VAL A 241 -10.42 -26.23 4.24
CA VAL A 241 -9.26 -25.32 4.17
C VAL A 241 -8.14 -25.79 5.10
N GLU A 242 -8.46 -26.23 6.31
CA GLU A 242 -7.48 -26.77 7.26
C GLU A 242 -6.78 -27.99 6.70
N ARG A 243 -7.53 -28.98 6.19
CA ARG A 243 -6.97 -30.17 5.56
C ARG A 243 -6.11 -29.83 4.34
N THR A 244 -6.52 -28.83 3.55
CA THR A 244 -5.75 -28.37 2.38
C THR A 244 -4.42 -27.73 2.80
N LEU A 245 -4.46 -26.88 3.83
CA LEU A 245 -3.29 -26.21 4.37
C LEU A 245 -2.33 -27.20 5.05
N GLU A 246 -2.85 -28.16 5.81
CA GLU A 246 -2.08 -29.25 6.41
C GLU A 246 -1.44 -30.14 5.36
N SER A 247 -2.18 -30.52 4.30
CA SER A 247 -1.62 -31.32 3.22
C SER A 247 -0.47 -30.59 2.52
N TYR A 248 -0.61 -29.29 2.28
CA TYR A 248 0.45 -28.45 1.73
C TYR A 248 1.70 -28.44 2.63
N LEU A 249 1.52 -28.27 3.94
CA LEU A 249 2.61 -28.23 4.93
C LEU A 249 3.28 -29.60 5.14
N ASN A 250 2.53 -30.70 5.00
CA ASN A 250 3.07 -32.05 5.10
C ASN A 250 3.86 -32.45 3.84
N ARG A 251 3.46 -31.97 2.65
CA ARG A 251 4.13 -32.27 1.37
C ARG A 251 5.41 -31.47 1.17
N ARG A 252 5.37 -30.18 1.47
CA ARG A 252 6.57 -29.37 1.59
C ARG A 252 7.00 -29.50 3.03
N ILE A 253 7.81 -30.51 3.37
CA ILE A 253 8.54 -30.54 4.64
C ILE A 253 9.04 -29.11 4.84
N VAL A 254 8.35 -28.34 5.70
CA VAL A 254 8.85 -27.03 6.09
C VAL A 254 10.20 -27.39 6.67
N ASP A 255 11.26 -26.81 6.13
CA ASP A 255 12.61 -26.92 6.66
C ASP A 255 12.51 -26.62 8.16
N THR A 256 12.31 -27.68 8.93
CA THR A 256 12.02 -27.68 10.37
C THR A 256 13.34 -27.75 11.12
N GLY A 257 14.44 -27.58 10.40
CA GLY A 257 15.72 -27.16 10.92
C GLY A 257 15.58 -25.78 11.55
N ASP A 258 15.16 -25.80 12.81
CA ASP A 258 15.32 -24.76 13.83
C ASP A 258 14.12 -23.79 14.02
N LEU A 259 12.95 -24.35 14.36
CA LEU A 259 11.74 -23.59 14.77
C LEU A 259 11.94 -22.73 16.02
N ASP A 260 12.90 -23.09 16.87
CA ASP A 260 13.24 -22.36 18.11
C ASP A 260 14.24 -21.22 17.89
N ARG A 261 14.68 -20.99 16.65
CA ARG A 261 15.57 -19.85 16.38
C ARG A 261 14.86 -18.53 16.64
N PRO A 262 15.50 -17.61 17.35
CA PRO A 262 14.97 -16.27 17.53
C PRO A 262 14.92 -15.55 16.17
N LEU A 263 13.81 -14.85 15.94
CA LEU A 263 13.54 -14.16 14.67
C LEU A 263 14.56 -13.06 14.34
N ILE A 264 15.23 -12.55 15.39
CA ILE A 264 16.36 -11.63 15.36
C ILE A 264 17.40 -12.18 16.33
N GLN A 265 18.65 -12.26 15.88
CA GLN A 265 19.77 -12.74 16.70
C GLN A 265 19.91 -11.89 17.98
N GLY A 266 19.87 -12.53 19.15
CA GLY A 266 19.96 -11.87 20.46
C GLY A 266 18.62 -11.48 21.11
N SER A 267 17.48 -11.72 20.45
CA SER A 267 16.14 -11.56 21.03
C SER A 267 15.60 -12.88 21.57
N ASN A 268 14.76 -12.86 22.61
CA ASN A 268 14.07 -14.03 23.18
C ASN A 268 12.54 -13.98 23.03
N LEU A 269 12.02 -12.99 22.31
CA LEU A 269 10.59 -12.63 22.32
C LEU A 269 9.75 -13.30 21.22
N TYR A 270 10.28 -13.49 20.01
CA TYR A 270 9.61 -14.24 18.95
C TYR A 270 10.60 -15.12 18.20
N THR A 271 10.11 -16.29 17.80
CA THR A 271 10.84 -17.37 17.14
C THR A 271 10.34 -17.62 15.72
N SER A 272 11.04 -18.45 14.97
CA SER A 272 10.57 -18.96 13.69
C SER A 272 9.24 -19.71 13.82
N SER A 273 8.97 -20.35 14.97
CA SER A 273 7.68 -20.97 15.29
C SER A 273 6.53 -19.97 15.32
N ASP A 274 6.73 -18.79 15.92
CA ASP A 274 5.71 -17.73 15.98
C ASP A 274 5.37 -17.20 14.59
N VAL A 275 6.37 -17.08 13.72
CA VAL A 275 6.17 -16.73 12.31
C VAL A 275 5.32 -17.78 11.63
N VAL A 276 5.63 -19.07 11.81
CA VAL A 276 4.88 -20.17 11.20
C VAL A 276 3.43 -20.20 11.70
N GLY A 277 3.18 -19.99 12.99
CA GLY A 277 1.84 -19.92 13.56
C GLY A 277 1.02 -18.73 13.04
N GLU A 278 1.61 -17.54 12.99
CA GLU A 278 0.96 -16.35 12.43
C GLU A 278 0.73 -16.48 10.92
N THR A 279 1.66 -17.11 10.20
CA THR A 279 1.50 -17.44 8.78
C THR A 279 0.30 -18.33 8.55
N TRP A 280 0.18 -19.40 9.36
CA TRP A 280 -0.91 -20.36 9.27
C TRP A 280 -2.25 -19.68 9.50
N ARG A 281 -2.38 -18.88 10.57
CA ARG A 281 -3.62 -18.13 10.88
C ARG A 281 -4.05 -17.21 9.74
N ARG A 282 -3.11 -16.46 9.16
CA ARG A 282 -3.38 -15.55 8.03
C ARG A 282 -3.68 -16.29 6.73
N ALA A 283 -2.96 -17.36 6.43
CA ALA A 283 -3.18 -18.18 5.25
C ALA A 283 -4.55 -18.86 5.31
N ARG A 284 -4.92 -19.46 6.46
CA ARG A 284 -6.25 -20.02 6.73
C ARG A 284 -7.35 -19.00 6.45
N ARG A 285 -7.25 -17.78 7.01
CA ARG A 285 -8.25 -16.72 6.81
C ARG A 285 -8.41 -16.34 5.33
N ASN A 286 -7.30 -16.17 4.61
CA ASN A 286 -7.37 -15.79 3.19
C ASN A 286 -7.88 -16.93 2.31
N MET A 287 -7.47 -18.17 2.58
CA MET A 287 -7.96 -19.35 1.86
C MET A 287 -9.45 -19.60 2.13
N LEU A 288 -9.93 -19.35 3.35
CA LEU A 288 -11.35 -19.39 3.66
C LEU A 288 -12.13 -18.37 2.82
N LYS A 289 -11.66 -17.13 2.73
CA LYS A 289 -12.32 -16.11 1.88
C LYS A 289 -12.36 -16.49 0.41
N LEU A 290 -11.24 -17.00 -0.11
CA LEU A 290 -11.16 -17.46 -1.50
C LEU A 290 -12.12 -18.65 -1.74
N HIS A 291 -12.16 -19.60 -0.81
CA HIS A 291 -13.04 -20.76 -0.91
C HIS A 291 -14.53 -20.38 -0.80
N ILE A 292 -14.87 -19.48 0.13
CA ILE A 292 -16.20 -18.92 0.30
C ILE A 292 -16.67 -18.21 -0.98
N ALA A 293 -15.75 -17.52 -1.67
CA ALA A 293 -15.98 -16.85 -2.95
C ALA A 293 -15.93 -17.82 -4.16
N GLU A 294 -16.01 -19.14 -3.91
CA GLU A 294 -16.02 -20.20 -4.92
C GLU A 294 -14.75 -20.23 -5.81
N ILE A 295 -13.63 -19.67 -5.32
CA ILE A 295 -12.34 -19.72 -6.01
C ILE A 295 -11.64 -21.04 -5.66
N GLU A 296 -11.30 -21.80 -6.70
CA GLU A 296 -10.61 -23.09 -6.55
C GLU A 296 -9.20 -22.92 -5.93
N LEU A 297 -8.95 -23.63 -4.83
CA LEU A 297 -7.67 -23.61 -4.10
C LEU A 297 -6.64 -24.57 -4.74
N THR A 298 -6.13 -24.20 -5.91
CA THR A 298 -5.05 -24.96 -6.58
C THR A 298 -3.74 -24.93 -5.80
N ASP A 299 -2.88 -25.94 -5.96
CA ASP A 299 -1.59 -26.05 -5.27
C ASP A 299 -0.69 -24.80 -5.43
N ASP A 300 -0.72 -24.15 -6.62
CA ASP A 300 0.00 -22.90 -6.88
C ASP A 300 -0.58 -21.72 -6.07
N LEU A 301 -1.91 -21.60 -6.03
CA LEU A 301 -2.58 -20.54 -5.28
C LEU A 301 -2.32 -20.69 -3.77
N VAL A 302 -2.42 -21.90 -3.24
CA VAL A 302 -2.10 -22.22 -1.85
C VAL A 302 -0.64 -21.85 -1.54
N THR A 303 0.30 -22.20 -2.43
CA THR A 303 1.71 -21.83 -2.29
C THR A 303 1.90 -20.31 -2.25
N ARG A 304 1.27 -19.57 -3.15
CA ARG A 304 1.38 -18.10 -3.21
C ARG A 304 0.77 -17.42 -1.99
N VAL A 305 -0.42 -17.85 -1.57
CA VAL A 305 -1.11 -17.32 -0.39
C VAL A 305 -0.27 -17.58 0.87
N TYR A 306 0.23 -18.80 1.05
CA TYR A 306 1.04 -19.12 2.23
C TYR A 306 2.35 -18.32 2.27
N LYS A 307 3.09 -18.24 1.15
CA LYS A 307 4.35 -17.46 1.08
C LYS A 307 4.13 -15.97 1.33
N SER A 308 3.09 -15.38 0.74
CA SER A 308 2.74 -13.97 0.95
C SER A 308 2.43 -13.68 2.42
N ASN A 309 1.68 -14.56 3.08
CA ASN A 309 1.36 -14.40 4.49
C ASN A 309 2.56 -14.66 5.41
N ARG A 310 3.47 -15.57 5.02
CA ARG A 310 4.72 -15.80 5.76
C ARG A 310 5.61 -14.58 5.77
N HIS A 311 5.71 -13.91 4.62
CA HIS A 311 6.46 -12.67 4.49
C HIS A 311 5.88 -11.58 5.41
N ARG A 312 4.56 -11.36 5.37
CA ARG A 312 3.89 -10.36 6.22
C ARG A 312 4.01 -10.67 7.72
N ALA A 313 3.84 -11.93 8.11
CA ALA A 313 3.99 -12.37 9.49
C ALA A 313 5.41 -12.11 10.03
N THR A 314 6.43 -12.43 9.22
CA THR A 314 7.84 -12.15 9.52
C THR A 314 8.07 -10.66 9.75
N GLN A 315 7.56 -9.81 8.86
CA GLN A 315 7.72 -8.36 8.94
C GLN A 315 7.03 -7.76 10.17
N ASP A 316 5.80 -8.19 10.47
CA ASP A 316 5.03 -7.66 11.59
C ASP A 316 5.60 -8.08 12.95
N LEU A 317 6.04 -9.33 13.09
CA LEU A 317 6.66 -9.81 14.32
C LEU A 317 8.02 -9.13 14.54
N ARG A 318 8.81 -8.90 13.50
CA ARG A 318 10.02 -8.05 13.58
C ARG A 318 9.68 -6.65 14.06
N ARG A 319 8.65 -6.00 13.50
CA ARG A 319 8.19 -4.66 13.95
C ARG A 319 7.78 -4.66 15.43
N LYS A 320 7.10 -5.71 15.90
CA LYS A 320 6.70 -5.84 17.31
C LYS A 320 7.92 -6.00 18.23
N LEU A 321 8.93 -6.80 17.86
CA LEU A 321 10.18 -6.93 18.63
C LEU A 321 10.90 -5.60 18.82
N PHE A 322 10.95 -4.80 17.76
CA PHE A 322 11.59 -3.50 17.85
C PHE A 322 10.81 -2.54 18.74
N ARG A 323 9.47 -2.54 18.67
CA ARG A 323 8.62 -1.75 19.59
C ARG A 323 8.73 -2.20 21.05
N SER A 324 8.94 -3.48 21.33
CA SER A 324 9.10 -3.97 22.71
C SER A 324 10.50 -3.69 23.26
N ALA A 325 11.54 -3.82 22.44
CA ALA A 325 12.89 -3.38 22.79
C ALA A 325 12.91 -1.87 23.08
N ASP A 326 12.16 -1.10 22.28
CA ASP A 326 11.95 0.32 22.45
C ASP A 326 11.23 0.66 23.76
N ARG A 327 10.12 0.00 24.12
CA ARG A 327 9.46 0.17 25.44
C ARG A 327 10.39 -0.12 26.62
N THR A 328 11.28 -1.10 26.45
CA THR A 328 12.24 -1.49 27.49
C THR A 328 13.34 -0.42 27.64
N ALA A 329 13.78 0.18 26.52
CA ALA A 329 14.70 1.31 26.53
C ALA A 329 14.03 2.62 27.02
N HIS A 330 12.77 2.85 26.68
CA HIS A 330 11.92 3.95 27.17
C HIS A 330 11.76 3.92 28.69
N ALA A 331 11.57 2.72 29.27
CA ALA A 331 11.52 2.55 30.73
C ALA A 331 12.85 2.89 31.43
N GLN A 332 13.95 2.92 30.68
CA GLN A 332 15.30 3.20 31.20
C GLN A 332 15.69 4.68 31.03
N HIS A 333 15.15 5.42 30.05
CA HIS A 333 15.49 6.83 29.80
C HIS A 333 14.29 7.70 29.36
N PRO A 334 13.54 8.33 30.30
CA PRO A 334 12.29 9.03 30.01
C PRO A 334 12.40 10.48 29.49
N GLU A 335 13.57 11.11 29.49
CA GLU A 335 13.69 12.59 29.41
C GLU A 335 13.91 13.19 28.01
N SER A 336 13.91 12.41 26.92
CA SER A 336 14.29 12.88 25.57
C SER A 336 13.13 13.19 24.59
N TYR A 337 11.87 13.00 24.98
CA TYR A 337 10.77 12.90 24.00
C TYR A 337 9.98 14.19 23.76
N GLY A 338 10.45 15.02 22.83
CA GLY A 338 9.69 16.12 22.24
C GLY A 338 9.55 16.11 20.72
N LEU A 339 10.37 15.35 19.98
CA LEU A 339 10.49 15.48 18.51
C LEU A 339 10.60 14.15 17.72
N GLU A 340 10.66 12.99 18.36
CA GLU A 340 11.25 11.77 17.76
C GLU A 340 10.28 10.77 17.09
N HIS A 341 8.98 11.04 16.95
CA HIS A 341 8.11 10.11 16.19
C HIS A 341 8.39 10.11 14.67
N THR A 342 9.07 11.14 14.16
CA THR A 342 9.50 11.21 12.74
C THR A 342 10.89 10.57 12.54
N GLU A 343 11.74 10.56 13.56
CA GLU A 343 13.10 10.00 13.52
C GLU A 343 13.12 8.46 13.58
N LEU A 344 12.11 7.82 14.19
CA LEU A 344 12.04 6.35 14.28
C LEU A 344 11.79 5.64 12.93
N ALA A 345 10.97 6.23 12.05
CA ALA A 345 10.79 5.72 10.68
C ALA A 345 12.06 5.86 9.85
N LEU A 346 12.88 6.87 10.16
CA LEU A 346 14.15 7.16 9.52
C LEU A 346 15.27 6.24 10.04
N GLY A 347 15.23 5.83 11.31
CA GLY A 347 16.18 4.86 11.90
C GLY A 347 16.08 3.44 11.33
N TYR A 348 14.86 2.92 11.14
CA TYR A 348 14.64 1.62 10.47
C TYR A 348 15.15 1.62 9.03
N ARG A 349 14.90 2.71 8.30
CA ARG A 349 15.40 2.90 6.94
C ARG A 349 16.92 2.97 6.90
N GLY A 350 17.53 3.70 7.83
CA GLY A 350 18.98 3.77 7.96
C GLY A 350 19.64 2.42 8.27
N ALA A 351 19.02 1.59 9.11
CA ALA A 351 19.52 0.26 9.42
C ALA A 351 19.45 -0.71 8.21
N LEU A 352 18.33 -0.72 7.46
CA LEU A 352 18.20 -1.51 6.25
C LEU A 352 19.16 -1.06 5.14
N MET A 353 19.36 0.24 4.97
CA MET A 353 20.30 0.76 3.99
C MET A 353 21.74 0.38 4.33
N ARG A 354 22.13 0.42 5.61
CA ARG A 354 23.46 -0.03 6.05
C ARG A 354 23.69 -1.51 5.75
N LEU A 355 22.70 -2.36 6.00
CA LEU A 355 22.77 -3.78 5.66
C LEU A 355 22.90 -3.99 4.14
N LEU A 356 22.13 -3.25 3.34
CA LEU A 356 22.20 -3.30 1.88
C LEU A 356 23.59 -2.93 1.36
N PHE A 357 24.14 -1.81 1.82
CA PHE A 357 25.47 -1.33 1.40
C PHE A 357 26.59 -2.26 1.86
N ALA A 358 26.50 -2.78 3.10
CA ALA A 358 27.44 -3.77 3.62
C ALA A 358 27.43 -5.06 2.77
N ARG A 359 26.25 -5.53 2.36
CA ARG A 359 26.10 -6.73 1.53
C ARG A 359 26.59 -6.51 0.10
N ALA A 360 26.26 -5.38 -0.51
CA ALA A 360 26.79 -4.98 -1.82
C ALA A 360 28.32 -4.91 -1.79
N ARG A 361 28.90 -4.38 -0.70
CA ARG A 361 30.35 -4.34 -0.48
C ARG A 361 30.96 -5.75 -0.44
N THR A 362 30.29 -6.72 0.19
CA THR A 362 30.72 -8.13 0.17
C THR A 362 30.77 -8.68 -1.26
N TYR A 363 29.76 -8.44 -2.11
CA TYR A 363 29.80 -8.89 -3.52
C TYR A 363 30.98 -8.30 -4.30
N VAL A 364 31.30 -7.02 -4.09
CA VAL A 364 32.46 -6.37 -4.74
C VAL A 364 33.78 -6.89 -4.18
N MET A 365 33.85 -7.14 -2.87
CA MET A 365 35.02 -7.76 -2.24
C MET A 365 35.27 -9.17 -2.76
N ASP A 366 34.22 -9.96 -2.99
CA ASP A 366 34.34 -11.36 -3.40
C ASP A 366 34.45 -11.52 -4.93
N SER A 367 34.34 -10.42 -5.70
CA SER A 367 34.46 -10.45 -7.16
C SER A 367 35.91 -10.69 -7.63
N SER A 368 36.05 -11.46 -8.72
CA SER A 368 37.32 -11.79 -9.40
C SER A 368 37.90 -10.65 -10.25
N ILE A 369 37.39 -9.43 -10.10
CA ILE A 369 37.78 -8.28 -10.92
C ILE A 369 39.11 -7.72 -10.38
N GLU A 370 40.18 -8.04 -11.11
CA GLU A 370 41.56 -7.74 -10.75
C GLU A 370 42.27 -7.03 -11.91
N SER A 371 43.25 -6.19 -11.62
CA SER A 371 44.03 -5.49 -12.64
C SER A 371 45.12 -6.40 -13.21
N SER A 372 45.29 -6.42 -14.53
CA SER A 372 46.40 -7.12 -15.21
C SER A 372 47.71 -6.33 -15.20
N HIS A 373 47.98 -5.56 -14.13
CA HIS A 373 49.11 -4.64 -14.09
C HIS A 373 50.46 -5.41 -14.07
N PRO A 374 51.45 -5.06 -14.91
CA PRO A 374 52.71 -5.81 -15.07
C PRO A 374 53.67 -5.76 -13.87
N TRP A 375 53.24 -5.20 -12.74
CA TRP A 375 54.01 -5.11 -11.49
C TRP A 375 53.44 -5.98 -10.36
N GLY A 376 52.40 -6.78 -10.65
CA GLY A 376 51.79 -7.70 -9.69
C GLY A 376 52.74 -8.78 -9.13
N GLU A 377 53.87 -9.03 -9.78
CA GLU A 377 54.89 -9.95 -9.25
C GLU A 377 55.71 -9.37 -8.09
N LYS A 378 55.70 -8.04 -7.87
CA LYS A 378 56.55 -7.40 -6.84
C LYS A 378 55.90 -7.32 -5.46
N TYR A 379 54.59 -7.54 -5.38
CA TYR A 379 53.81 -7.59 -4.14
C TYR A 379 52.94 -8.84 -4.23
N GLU A 380 53.12 -9.79 -3.32
CA GLU A 380 52.49 -11.11 -3.35
C GLU A 380 50.94 -11.03 -3.38
N GLY A 381 50.36 -10.92 -4.56
CA GLY A 381 48.91 -11.02 -4.80
C GLY A 381 48.37 -10.04 -5.84
N PRO A 382 47.26 -10.38 -6.51
CA PRO A 382 46.60 -9.47 -7.43
C PRO A 382 46.13 -8.22 -6.69
N LEU A 383 46.59 -7.05 -7.12
CA LEU A 383 46.08 -5.77 -6.63
C LEU A 383 44.68 -5.55 -7.19
N PRO A 384 43.67 -5.19 -6.36
CA PRO A 384 42.36 -4.82 -6.86
C PRO A 384 42.52 -3.65 -7.83
N CYS A 385 41.80 -3.71 -8.96
CA CYS A 385 41.83 -2.60 -9.91
C CYS A 385 41.24 -1.34 -9.28
N TRP A 386 41.71 -0.17 -9.76
CA TRP A 386 41.27 1.11 -9.23
C TRP A 386 39.73 1.26 -9.25
N GLU A 387 39.06 0.75 -10.29
CA GLU A 387 37.61 0.79 -10.39
C GLU A 387 36.92 0.03 -9.24
N ARG A 388 37.48 -1.10 -8.80
CA ARG A 388 36.97 -1.88 -7.66
C ARG A 388 37.22 -1.18 -6.33
N GLU A 389 38.39 -0.58 -6.13
CA GLU A 389 38.73 0.18 -4.92
C GLU A 389 37.80 1.38 -4.71
N VAL A 390 37.50 2.12 -5.79
CA VAL A 390 36.58 3.25 -5.75
C VAL A 390 35.17 2.79 -5.35
N VAL A 391 34.68 1.68 -5.88
CA VAL A 391 33.35 1.14 -5.52
C VAL A 391 33.31 0.73 -4.05
N LEU A 392 34.36 0.06 -3.55
CA LEU A 392 34.45 -0.33 -2.14
C LEU A 392 34.48 0.90 -1.20
N GLY A 393 35.21 1.95 -1.60
CA GLY A 393 35.27 3.22 -0.85
C GLY A 393 33.93 3.94 -0.81
N ILE A 394 33.20 4.00 -1.93
CA ILE A 394 31.84 4.57 -2.00
C ILE A 394 30.89 3.79 -1.08
N LEU A 395 30.87 2.46 -1.17
CA LEU A 395 29.97 1.63 -0.38
C LEU A 395 30.28 1.70 1.13
N GLN A 396 31.54 1.89 1.51
CA GLN A 396 31.96 2.02 2.90
C GLN A 396 31.64 3.40 3.50
N SER A 397 32.02 4.48 2.82
CA SER A 397 31.77 5.86 3.29
C SER A 397 30.29 6.10 3.53
N ASP A 398 29.43 5.58 2.64
CA ASP A 398 28.00 5.82 2.73
C ASP A 398 27.32 4.97 3.81
N ALA A 399 27.80 3.74 4.06
CA ALA A 399 27.33 2.93 5.18
C ALA A 399 27.64 3.59 6.55
N GLU A 400 28.72 4.35 6.63
CA GLU A 400 29.15 5.05 7.85
C GLU A 400 28.41 6.40 8.06
N THR A 401 28.00 7.10 6.99
CA THR A 401 27.28 8.39 7.10
C THR A 401 25.78 8.32 7.43
N VAL A 402 25.17 7.13 7.45
CA VAL A 402 23.71 6.94 7.66
C VAL A 402 23.32 6.94 9.16
N VAL A 403 23.86 7.90 9.93
CA VAL A 403 23.74 7.93 11.40
C VAL A 403 22.45 8.60 11.90
N ASP A 404 21.93 9.63 11.22
CA ASP A 404 20.88 10.50 11.78
C ASP A 404 19.55 10.51 11.01
N GLY A 405 19.26 9.46 10.24
CA GLY A 405 17.96 9.37 9.56
C GLY A 405 17.71 10.44 8.50
N SER A 406 18.69 11.24 8.08
CA SER A 406 18.55 12.11 6.92
C SER A 406 18.52 11.26 5.65
N VAL A 407 17.33 10.84 5.25
CA VAL A 407 17.04 10.13 3.99
C VAL A 407 16.59 11.05 2.83
N PRO A 408 17.25 12.18 2.50
CA PRO A 408 16.96 12.80 1.20
C PRO A 408 17.59 12.11 -0.01
N GLU A 409 18.57 11.20 0.09
CA GLU A 409 19.44 10.95 -1.08
C GLU A 409 19.80 9.50 -1.45
N VAL A 410 19.00 8.46 -1.19
CA VAL A 410 19.22 7.16 -1.92
C VAL A 410 18.68 7.25 -3.35
N ALA A 411 17.50 7.87 -3.52
CA ALA A 411 16.98 8.21 -4.84
C ALA A 411 17.80 9.30 -5.53
N ALA A 412 18.54 10.14 -4.79
CA ALA A 412 19.48 11.09 -5.37
C ALA A 412 20.88 10.47 -5.64
N PHE A 413 21.30 9.47 -4.86
CA PHE A 413 22.53 8.68 -5.05
C PHE A 413 22.51 7.86 -6.35
N ILE A 414 21.36 7.26 -6.69
CA ILE A 414 21.22 6.47 -7.92
C ILE A 414 20.80 7.33 -9.13
N ASP A 415 19.95 8.34 -8.94
CA ASP A 415 19.22 9.02 -10.04
C ASP A 415 19.72 10.44 -10.38
N ARG A 416 20.74 10.99 -9.67
CA ARG A 416 21.43 12.22 -10.12
C ARG A 416 22.86 11.87 -10.45
N GLY A 417 23.29 12.16 -11.68
CA GLY A 417 24.66 11.93 -12.15
C GLY A 417 25.73 12.76 -11.42
N ALA A 418 25.92 12.56 -10.11
CA ALA A 418 26.94 13.13 -9.22
C ALA A 418 28.07 12.14 -8.92
N VAL A 419 27.75 10.84 -8.77
CA VAL A 419 28.77 9.76 -8.66
C VAL A 419 29.66 9.75 -9.90
N ARG A 420 29.09 9.87 -11.10
CA ARG A 420 29.84 9.89 -12.36
C ARG A 420 30.84 11.07 -12.45
N PRO A 421 30.46 12.33 -12.17
CA PRO A 421 31.40 13.45 -12.00
C PRO A 421 32.43 13.25 -10.89
N MET A 422 32.04 12.71 -9.73
CA MET A 422 32.97 12.43 -8.62
C MET A 422 34.03 11.42 -9.04
N VAL A 423 33.65 10.29 -9.65
CA VAL A 423 34.57 9.28 -10.15
C VAL A 423 35.47 9.85 -11.25
N ARG A 424 34.91 10.69 -12.14
CA ARG A 424 35.70 11.40 -13.16
C ARG A 424 36.74 12.33 -12.51
N HIS A 425 36.34 13.09 -11.50
CA HIS A 425 37.24 13.96 -10.76
C HIS A 425 38.35 13.17 -10.03
N LEU A 426 37.99 12.07 -9.35
CA LEU A 426 38.95 11.18 -8.70
C LEU A 426 39.96 10.62 -9.71
N LEU A 427 39.51 10.23 -10.90
CA LEU A 427 40.37 9.75 -11.97
C LEU A 427 41.34 10.84 -12.49
N GLU A 428 40.85 12.07 -12.66
CA GLU A 428 41.65 13.21 -13.12
C GLU A 428 42.72 13.65 -12.10
N VAL A 429 42.39 13.55 -10.81
CA VAL A 429 43.26 13.92 -9.68
C VAL A 429 44.29 12.83 -9.40
N HIS A 430 43.87 11.58 -9.28
CA HIS A 430 44.74 10.48 -8.83
C HIS A 430 45.54 9.86 -9.99
N ARG A 431 45.05 10.00 -11.23
CA ARG A 431 45.65 9.42 -12.45
C ARG A 431 46.18 7.99 -12.22
N PRO A 432 45.31 7.08 -11.75
CA PRO A 432 45.68 5.73 -11.37
C PRO A 432 46.28 4.97 -12.55
N THR A 433 47.31 4.18 -12.28
CA THR A 433 47.97 3.35 -13.28
C THR A 433 47.39 1.93 -13.35
N ASN A 434 46.60 1.53 -12.34
CA ASN A 434 45.99 0.20 -12.17
C ASN A 434 44.52 0.13 -12.63
N THR A 435 44.10 0.95 -13.58
CA THR A 435 42.75 0.87 -14.16
C THR A 435 42.59 -0.36 -15.05
N LEU A 436 41.47 -1.07 -14.94
CA LEU A 436 41.16 -2.20 -15.80
C LEU A 436 40.66 -1.76 -17.18
N ALA A 437 39.94 -0.64 -17.26
CA ALA A 437 39.36 -0.20 -18.51
C ALA A 437 40.38 0.60 -19.36
N PRO A 438 40.35 0.49 -20.71
CA PRO A 438 41.39 1.05 -21.58
C PRO A 438 41.26 2.56 -21.81
N SER A 439 40.29 3.23 -21.18
CA SER A 439 40.10 4.67 -21.32
C SER A 439 39.37 5.25 -20.12
N PRO A 440 39.60 6.54 -19.79
CA PRO A 440 38.92 7.22 -18.69
C PRO A 440 37.41 7.10 -18.70
N THR A 441 36.79 7.25 -19.88
CA THR A 441 35.33 7.11 -20.03
C THR A 441 34.85 5.71 -19.72
N LYS A 442 35.62 4.69 -20.10
CA LYS A 442 35.29 3.28 -19.82
C LYS A 442 35.55 2.91 -18.35
N SER A 443 36.56 3.49 -17.69
CA SER A 443 36.78 3.28 -16.24
C SER A 443 35.62 3.84 -15.42
N VAL A 444 35.15 5.05 -15.76
CA VAL A 444 33.97 5.64 -15.11
C VAL A 444 32.72 4.80 -15.37
N ALA A 445 32.55 4.25 -16.57
CA ALA A 445 31.43 3.36 -16.88
C ALA A 445 31.50 2.04 -16.08
N LEU A 446 32.69 1.46 -15.97
CA LEU A 446 32.92 0.22 -15.22
C LEU A 446 32.65 0.41 -13.73
N VAL A 447 33.10 1.50 -13.11
CA VAL A 447 32.75 1.83 -11.70
C VAL A 447 31.24 1.89 -11.49
N MET A 448 30.51 2.51 -12.42
CA MET A 448 29.05 2.59 -12.32
C MET A 448 28.39 1.22 -12.48
N GLN A 449 28.84 0.41 -13.42
CA GLN A 449 28.33 -0.95 -13.64
C GLN A 449 28.57 -1.84 -12.40
N LEU A 450 29.76 -1.75 -11.81
CA LEU A 450 30.10 -2.50 -10.61
C LEU A 450 29.25 -2.08 -9.41
N LEU A 451 29.12 -0.77 -9.17
CA LEU A 451 28.30 -0.25 -8.08
C LEU A 451 26.81 -0.64 -8.24
N GLN A 452 26.26 -0.46 -9.44
CA GLN A 452 24.85 -0.76 -9.74
C GLN A 452 24.56 -2.26 -9.70
N GLY A 453 25.48 -3.07 -10.25
CA GLY A 453 25.41 -4.52 -10.24
C GLY A 453 25.46 -5.11 -8.84
N ALA A 454 26.41 -4.69 -8.01
CA ALA A 454 26.54 -5.17 -6.63
C ALA A 454 25.33 -4.80 -5.75
N LEU A 455 24.79 -3.60 -5.92
CA LEU A 455 23.54 -3.19 -5.24
C LEU A 455 22.35 -4.01 -5.74
N ALA A 456 22.25 -4.29 -7.04
CA ALA A 456 21.19 -5.14 -7.59
C ALA A 456 21.28 -6.58 -7.08
N MET A 457 22.49 -7.14 -6.95
CA MET A 457 22.74 -8.44 -6.33
C MET A 457 22.31 -8.45 -4.86
N ALA A 458 22.69 -7.43 -4.09
CA ALA A 458 22.30 -7.31 -2.68
C ALA A 458 20.78 -7.16 -2.48
N ILE A 459 20.09 -6.44 -3.38
CA ILE A 459 18.62 -6.33 -3.36
C ILE A 459 17.95 -7.66 -3.68
N ASN A 460 18.55 -8.47 -4.54
CA ASN A 460 17.96 -9.69 -5.07
C ASN A 460 18.24 -10.94 -4.22
N ASP A 461 19.38 -11.00 -3.53
CA ASP A 461 19.79 -12.16 -2.73
C ASP A 461 19.38 -12.06 -1.25
N ASP A 462 18.96 -10.87 -0.79
CA ASP A 462 18.51 -10.68 0.59
C ASP A 462 16.99 -10.83 0.69
N ASP A 463 16.54 -11.95 1.26
CA ASP A 463 15.13 -12.25 1.56
C ASP A 463 14.45 -11.21 2.48
N ILE A 464 15.24 -10.29 3.06
CA ILE A 464 14.75 -9.13 3.82
C ILE A 464 13.89 -8.20 2.93
N PHE A 465 14.18 -8.10 1.63
CA PHE A 465 13.46 -7.23 0.69
C PHE A 465 12.43 -7.97 -0.18
N ALA A 466 12.11 -9.22 0.17
CA ALA A 466 11.30 -10.13 -0.64
C ALA A 466 9.97 -9.51 -1.14
N GLY A 467 9.93 -9.18 -2.43
CA GLY A 467 8.71 -9.08 -3.24
C GLY A 467 7.94 -7.76 -3.19
N ASP A 468 7.83 -7.10 -2.03
CA ASP A 468 7.29 -5.74 -1.96
C ASP A 468 8.47 -4.77 -1.90
N GLY A 469 8.90 -4.39 -3.10
CA GLY A 469 10.07 -3.56 -3.34
C GLY A 469 10.24 -2.50 -2.28
N ILE A 470 11.50 -2.30 -1.88
CA ILE A 470 11.93 -1.02 -1.34
C ILE A 470 11.20 0.06 -2.14
N GLU A 471 10.78 1.14 -1.49
CA GLU A 471 10.49 2.43 -2.13
C GLU A 471 11.74 3.00 -2.87
N LEU A 472 12.54 2.16 -3.54
CA LEU A 472 13.43 2.44 -4.65
C LEU A 472 12.67 2.97 -5.85
N VAL A 473 11.34 2.83 -5.83
CA VAL A 473 10.45 3.47 -6.76
C VAL A 473 10.51 4.97 -6.53
N GLY A 474 11.52 5.61 -7.13
CA GLY A 474 11.60 7.05 -7.27
C GLY A 474 10.36 7.61 -7.97
N LYS A 475 10.35 8.89 -8.29
CA LYS A 475 9.18 9.53 -8.88
C LYS A 475 8.70 8.79 -10.14
N LYS A 476 7.41 8.47 -10.20
CA LYS A 476 6.77 7.92 -11.40
C LYS A 476 6.61 9.03 -12.45
N ALA A 477 6.74 8.70 -13.73
CA ALA A 477 6.44 9.66 -14.79
C ALA A 477 4.93 9.99 -14.81
N ALA A 478 4.56 11.16 -15.34
CA ALA A 478 3.16 11.50 -15.56
C ALA A 478 2.53 10.46 -16.50
N GLY A 479 1.38 9.88 -16.10
CA GLY A 479 0.71 8.81 -16.85
C GLY A 479 1.21 7.38 -16.58
N GLN A 480 2.32 7.19 -15.84
CA GLN A 480 2.84 5.86 -15.49
C GLN A 480 2.10 5.30 -14.26
N THR A 481 1.65 4.04 -14.33
CA THR A 481 1.12 3.31 -13.18
C THR A 481 2.24 2.79 -12.29
N TRP A 482 1.95 2.55 -11.01
CA TRP A 482 2.96 1.96 -10.10
C TRP A 482 3.40 0.57 -10.55
N THR A 483 2.49 -0.24 -11.08
CA THR A 483 2.82 -1.55 -11.68
C THR A 483 3.82 -1.42 -12.83
N GLN A 484 3.63 -0.43 -13.72
CA GLN A 484 4.55 -0.17 -14.83
C GLN A 484 5.93 0.32 -14.34
N LYS A 485 5.96 1.20 -13.33
CA LYS A 485 7.21 1.71 -12.76
C LYS A 485 7.98 0.61 -12.02
N SER A 486 7.29 -0.22 -11.24
CA SER A 486 7.90 -1.37 -10.57
C SER A 486 8.43 -2.39 -11.57
N ALA A 487 7.68 -2.70 -12.64
CA ALA A 487 8.15 -3.58 -13.72
C ALA A 487 9.39 -3.01 -14.43
N GLU A 488 9.44 -1.70 -14.67
CA GLU A 488 10.61 -1.02 -15.26
C GLU A 488 11.84 -1.13 -14.37
N ILE A 489 11.71 -0.87 -13.07
CA ILE A 489 12.82 -0.96 -12.11
C ILE A 489 13.30 -2.40 -11.98
N ILE A 490 12.39 -3.37 -11.86
CA ILE A 490 12.73 -4.80 -11.80
C ILE A 490 13.50 -5.21 -13.06
N ARG A 491 13.07 -4.74 -14.24
CA ARG A 491 13.78 -4.99 -15.50
C ARG A 491 15.19 -4.39 -15.49
N ARG A 492 15.37 -3.15 -15.02
CA ARG A 492 16.69 -2.50 -14.90
C ARG A 492 17.60 -3.22 -13.91
N LEU A 493 17.08 -3.62 -12.75
CA LEU A 493 17.83 -4.38 -11.74
C LEU A 493 18.29 -5.73 -12.29
N ARG A 494 17.42 -6.43 -13.06
CA ARG A 494 17.81 -7.65 -13.77
C ARG A 494 18.93 -7.39 -14.78
N THR A 495 18.82 -6.35 -15.60
CA THR A 495 19.89 -5.97 -16.53
C THR A 495 21.22 -5.70 -15.82
N HIS A 496 21.22 -4.95 -14.72
CA HIS A 496 22.46 -4.69 -13.96
C HIS A 496 23.04 -5.94 -13.30
N ARG A 497 22.19 -6.87 -12.86
CA ARG A 497 22.61 -8.17 -12.35
C ARG A 497 23.21 -9.03 -13.47
N ASP A 498 22.57 -9.08 -14.63
CA ASP A 498 23.06 -9.86 -15.77
C ASP A 498 24.41 -9.29 -16.25
N GLU A 499 24.54 -7.97 -16.36
CA GLU A 499 25.80 -7.26 -16.65
C GLU A 499 26.90 -7.55 -15.60
N TRP A 500 26.54 -7.55 -14.30
CA TRP A 500 27.48 -7.92 -13.23
C TRP A 500 27.96 -9.36 -13.37
N THR A 501 27.02 -10.29 -13.57
CA THR A 501 27.30 -11.72 -13.74
C THR A 501 28.21 -11.93 -14.95
N GLU A 502 27.94 -11.25 -16.07
CA GLU A 502 28.79 -11.29 -17.26
C GLU A 502 30.20 -10.74 -16.96
N LEU A 503 30.31 -9.63 -16.22
CA LEU A 503 31.60 -9.02 -15.87
C LEU A 503 32.44 -9.88 -14.92
N THR A 504 31.82 -10.54 -13.94
CA THR A 504 32.52 -11.28 -12.87
C THR A 504 32.67 -12.78 -13.14
N GLU A 505 31.79 -13.39 -13.93
CA GLU A 505 31.80 -14.84 -14.18
C GLU A 505 32.38 -15.22 -15.55
N THR A 506 32.27 -14.36 -16.56
CA THR A 506 32.79 -14.61 -17.92
C THR A 506 34.27 -14.23 -18.11
N ASN A 507 34.88 -13.58 -17.11
CA ASN A 507 36.32 -13.27 -17.05
C ASN A 507 37.13 -14.28 -16.20
N LYS A 508 36.57 -15.45 -15.90
CA LYS A 508 37.35 -16.63 -15.51
C LYS A 508 37.96 -17.27 -16.75
#